data_AF-A0A538CK98-F1
#
_entry.id   AF-A0A538CK98-F1
#
_cell.length_a   1.000
_cell.length_b   1.000
_cell.length_c   1.000
_cell.angle_alpha   90.00
_cell.angle_beta   90.00
_cell.angle_gamma   90.00
#
_symmetry.space_group_name_H-M   'P 1'
#
loop_
_entity.id
_entity.type
_entity.pdbx_description
1 polymer ?
#
loop_
_entity_poly.entity_id
_entity_poly.type
_entity_poly.pdbx_seq_one_letter_code
_entity_poly.pdbx_strand_id
1 'polypeptide(L)'
;MLDRQAAATTIVRALASLRRQPVGLPVLTDPPKLNAGDLKVAAAEVRTALSAPVHLTLGATRWNLRPGRLARLLELPANGRRGLRIGGDGASHWFTALSRRVDKPA
;
A
#
# COMPACT_ATOMS: atom_id res chain seq x y z
N MET A 1 9.39 16.89 11.59
CA MET A 1 9.88 18.17 11.00
C MET A 1 10.27 19.11 12.12
N LEU A 2 11.19 20.07 11.92
CA LEU A 2 11.52 21.07 12.94
C LEU A 2 10.32 22.01 13.15
N ASP A 3 9.89 22.22 14.40
CA ASP A 3 8.99 23.33 14.70
C ASP A 3 9.79 24.63 14.60
N ARG A 4 9.75 25.28 13.45
CA ARG A 4 10.60 26.46 13.19
C ARG A 4 10.31 27.61 14.14
N GLN A 5 9.05 27.80 14.53
CA GLN A 5 8.66 28.92 15.38
C GLN A 5 9.15 28.67 16.82
N ALA A 6 8.87 27.49 17.38
CA ALA A 6 9.34 27.14 18.71
C ALA A 6 10.87 27.01 18.77
N ALA A 7 11.50 26.53 17.69
CA ALA A 7 12.95 26.43 17.59
C ALA A 7 13.61 27.81 17.57
N ALA A 8 13.05 28.79 16.86
CA ALA A 8 13.57 30.16 16.86
C ALA A 8 13.61 30.74 18.29
N THR A 9 12.51 30.62 19.04
CA THR A 9 12.46 31.06 20.44
C THR A 9 13.49 30.34 21.31
N THR A 10 13.67 29.03 21.09
CA THR A 10 14.63 28.21 21.84
C THR A 10 16.08 28.61 21.53
N ILE A 11 16.39 28.87 20.26
CA ILE A 11 17.72 29.33 19.80
C ILE A 11 18.04 30.71 20.38
N VAL A 12 17.11 31.68 20.27
CA VAL A 12 17.31 33.03 20.82
C VAL A 12 17.59 32.98 22.32
N ARG A 13 16.83 32.19 23.07
CA ARG A 13 17.03 32.01 24.52
C ARG A 13 18.39 31.38 24.84
N ALA A 14 18.80 30.38 24.07
CA ALA A 14 20.09 29.72 24.27
C ALA A 14 21.26 30.66 23.98
N LEU A 15 21.19 31.44 22.90
CA LEU A 15 22.21 32.44 22.55
C LEU A 15 22.31 33.54 23.62
N ALA A 16 21.16 34.01 24.13
CA ALA A 16 21.12 35.01 25.20
C ALA A 16 21.74 34.53 26.53
N SER A 17 21.88 33.21 26.74
CA SER A 17 22.52 32.67 27.95
C SER A 17 24.05 32.79 27.96
N LEU A 18 24.67 33.10 26.80
CA LEU A 18 26.12 33.18 26.60
C LEU A 18 26.90 31.94 27.06
N ARG A 19 26.23 30.79 27.21
CA ARG A 19 26.83 29.50 27.55
C ARG A 19 26.75 28.57 26.35
N ARG A 20 27.88 27.97 25.97
CA ARG A 20 27.91 26.95 24.94
C ARG A 20 27.51 25.61 25.56
N GLN A 21 26.28 25.19 25.29
CA GLN A 21 25.73 23.90 25.71
C GLN A 21 24.80 23.36 24.62
N PRO A 22 24.66 22.03 24.45
CA PRO A 22 23.68 21.45 23.54
C PRO A 22 22.26 21.89 23.88
N VAL A 23 21.45 22.17 22.84
CA VAL A 23 20.06 22.63 22.98
C VAL A 23 19.15 21.71 22.20
N GLY A 24 18.19 21.08 22.87
CA GLY A 24 17.16 20.30 22.22
C GLY A 24 16.23 21.21 21.43
N LEU A 25 16.13 20.99 20.11
CA LEU A 25 15.20 21.74 19.28
C LEU A 25 13.83 21.05 19.24
N PRO A 26 12.73 21.82 19.34
CA PRO A 26 11.39 21.25 19.27
C PRO A 26 11.12 20.72 17.86
N VAL A 27 10.64 19.49 17.80
CA VAL A 27 10.29 18.79 16.56
C VAL A 27 8.81 18.41 16.58
N LEU A 28 8.18 18.57 15.43
CA LEU A 28 6.83 18.09 15.15
C LEU A 28 6.90 16.64 14.70
N THR A 29 6.08 15.81 15.33
CA THR A 29 5.78 14.46 14.89
C THR A 29 4.65 14.50 13.87
N ASP A 30 4.86 13.92 12.70
CA ASP A 30 3.81 13.66 11.72
C ASP A 30 3.43 12.18 11.85
N PRO A 31 2.35 11.85 12.59
CA PRO A 31 1.95 10.47 12.78
C PRO A 31 1.45 9.88 11.45
N PRO A 32 1.67 8.58 11.22
CA PRO A 32 1.11 7.92 10.05
C PRO A 32 -0.41 8.07 10.03
N LYS A 33 -0.96 8.49 8.88
CA LYS A 33 -2.41 8.66 8.63
C LYS A 33 -3.18 7.32 8.57
N LEU A 34 -2.52 6.21 8.87
CA LEU A 34 -3.00 4.85 8.76
C LEU A 34 -2.65 4.10 10.05
N ASN A 35 -3.63 3.38 10.58
CA ASN A 35 -3.44 2.45 11.70
C ASN A 35 -3.77 1.01 11.28
N ALA A 36 -3.45 0.04 12.13
CA ALA A 36 -3.70 -1.38 11.85
C ALA A 36 -5.20 -1.73 11.68
N GLY A 37 -6.09 -0.97 12.33
CA GLY A 37 -7.53 -1.10 12.19
C GLY A 37 -8.02 -0.81 10.77
N ASP A 38 -7.41 0.18 10.11
CA ASP A 38 -7.76 0.58 8.74
C ASP A 38 -7.51 -0.53 7.70
N LEU A 39 -6.62 -1.48 8.00
CA LEU A 39 -6.26 -2.59 7.11
C LEU A 39 -7.02 -3.89 7.38
N LYS A 40 -7.88 -3.93 8.41
CA LYS A 40 -8.62 -5.15 8.79
C LYS A 40 -9.50 -5.67 7.64
N VAL A 41 -10.19 -4.75 6.95
CA VAL A 41 -11.07 -5.09 5.82
C VAL A 41 -10.25 -5.67 4.67
N ALA A 42 -9.21 -4.96 4.22
CA ALA A 42 -8.34 -5.44 3.14
C ALA A 42 -7.69 -6.80 3.47
N ALA A 43 -7.29 -7.02 4.73
CA ALA A 43 -6.76 -8.32 5.16
C ALA A 43 -7.81 -9.43 5.10
N ALA A 44 -9.07 -9.16 5.44
CA ALA A 44 -10.17 -10.12 5.30
C ALA A 44 -10.47 -10.44 3.83
N GLU A 45 -10.45 -9.43 2.97
CA GLU A 45 -10.63 -9.59 1.52
C GLU A 45 -9.52 -10.46 0.92
N VAL A 46 -8.25 -10.22 1.28
CA VAL A 46 -7.12 -11.04 0.82
C VAL A 46 -7.28 -12.50 1.27
N ARG A 47 -7.62 -12.73 2.55
CA ARG A 47 -7.85 -14.10 3.05
C ARG A 47 -8.97 -14.79 2.29
N THR A 48 -10.05 -14.07 2.00
CA THR A 48 -11.19 -14.59 1.24
C THR A 48 -10.77 -14.92 -0.19
N ALA A 49 -10.11 -13.99 -0.89
CA ALA A 49 -9.66 -14.16 -2.26
C ALA A 49 -8.67 -15.32 -2.44
N LEU A 50 -7.85 -15.62 -1.43
CA LEU A 50 -6.84 -16.69 -1.48
C LEU A 50 -7.30 -18.00 -0.84
N SER A 51 -8.53 -18.05 -0.31
CA SER A 51 -9.05 -19.24 0.39
C SER A 51 -9.25 -20.46 -0.50
N ALA A 52 -9.54 -20.24 -1.78
CA ALA A 52 -9.80 -21.30 -2.74
C ALA A 52 -9.39 -20.90 -4.17
N PRO A 53 -9.15 -21.87 -5.06
CA PRO A 53 -8.97 -21.59 -6.48
C PRO A 53 -10.24 -21.03 -7.13
N VAL A 54 -10.06 -20.12 -8.09
CA VAL A 54 -11.15 -19.59 -8.92
C VAL A 54 -11.15 -20.30 -10.28
N HIS A 55 -12.30 -20.81 -10.69
CA HIS A 55 -12.49 -21.44 -11.99
C HIS A 55 -13.17 -20.47 -12.95
N LEU A 56 -12.54 -20.17 -14.08
CA LEU A 56 -13.10 -19.37 -15.16
C LEU A 56 -13.39 -20.27 -16.36
N THR A 57 -14.54 -20.07 -17.00
CA THR A 57 -14.94 -20.84 -18.19
C THR A 57 -15.43 -19.89 -19.27
N LEU A 58 -14.93 -20.07 -20.50
CA LEU A 58 -15.39 -19.38 -21.69
C LEU A 58 -15.47 -20.39 -22.84
N GLY A 59 -16.69 -20.77 -23.24
CA GLY A 59 -16.91 -21.85 -24.19
C GLY A 59 -16.22 -23.15 -23.73
N ALA A 60 -15.39 -23.74 -24.59
CA ALA A 60 -14.59 -24.92 -24.25
C ALA A 60 -13.34 -24.61 -23.38
N THR A 61 -12.95 -23.33 -23.26
CA THR A 61 -11.74 -22.93 -22.56
C THR A 61 -11.99 -22.83 -21.07
N ARG A 62 -11.15 -23.48 -20.27
CA ARG A 62 -11.22 -23.48 -18.81
C ARG A 62 -9.89 -23.01 -18.22
N TRP A 63 -9.96 -22.11 -17.24
CA TRP A 63 -8.81 -21.68 -16.45
C TRP A 63 -9.04 -21.97 -14.98
N ASN A 64 -8.03 -22.55 -14.35
CA ASN A 64 -7.97 -22.69 -12.90
C ASN A 64 -6.94 -21.70 -12.33
N LEU A 65 -7.42 -20.68 -11.63
CA LEU A 65 -6.61 -19.70 -10.93
C LEU A 65 -6.41 -20.17 -9.49
N ARG A 66 -5.30 -20.87 -9.26
CA ARG A 66 -4.86 -21.26 -7.91
C ARG A 66 -4.53 -20.03 -7.05
N PRO A 67 -4.59 -20.13 -5.70
CA PRO A 67 -4.28 -19.03 -4.80
C PRO A 67 -2.95 -18.32 -5.08
N GLY A 68 -1.86 -19.05 -5.36
CA GLY A 68 -0.57 -18.44 -5.71
C GLY A 68 -0.57 -17.66 -7.04
N ARG A 69 -1.50 -17.95 -7.96
CA ARG A 69 -1.73 -17.12 -9.14
C ARG A 69 -2.58 -15.90 -8.80
N LEU A 70 -3.67 -16.07 -8.05
CA LEU A 70 -4.52 -14.97 -7.59
C LEU A 70 -3.72 -13.92 -6.80
N ALA A 71 -2.81 -14.34 -5.92
CA ALA A 71 -1.95 -13.43 -5.15
C ALA A 71 -1.12 -12.48 -6.03
N ARG A 72 -0.73 -12.90 -7.23
CA ARG A 72 0.00 -12.06 -8.19
C ARG A 72 -0.88 -11.08 -8.97
N LEU A 73 -2.20 -11.26 -8.90
CA LEU A 73 -3.18 -10.34 -9.49
C LEU A 73 -3.65 -9.29 -8.48
N LEU A 74 -3.38 -9.49 -7.19
CA LEU A 74 -3.79 -8.61 -6.11
C LEU A 74 -2.74 -7.52 -5.88
N GLU A 75 -3.19 -6.28 -5.81
CA GLU A 75 -2.40 -5.12 -5.44
C GLU A 75 -2.78 -4.70 -4.02
N LEU A 76 -1.86 -4.94 -3.07
CA LEU A 76 -2.10 -4.65 -1.66
C LEU A 76 -2.19 -3.13 -1.39
N PRO A 77 -2.86 -2.71 -0.30
CA PRO A 77 -2.85 -1.32 0.13
C PRO A 77 -1.42 -0.83 0.39
N ALA A 78 -1.03 0.28 -0.27
CA ALA A 78 0.28 0.91 -0.14
C ALA A 78 0.15 2.43 -0.30
N ASN A 79 1.14 3.20 0.17
CA ASN A 79 1.21 4.66 0.01
C ASN A 79 -0.05 5.41 0.49
N GLY A 80 -0.61 5.00 1.64
CA GLY A 80 -1.81 5.60 2.22
C GLY A 80 -3.14 5.08 1.66
N ARG A 81 -3.11 4.21 0.65
CA ARG A 81 -4.30 3.47 0.20
C ARG A 81 -4.74 2.48 1.27
N ARG A 82 -6.05 2.28 1.40
CA ARG A 82 -6.68 1.38 2.38
C ARG A 82 -7.34 0.15 1.76
N GLY A 83 -7.72 0.22 0.49
CA GLY A 83 -8.44 -0.86 -0.21
C GLY A 83 -7.52 -1.81 -0.97
N LEU A 84 -7.97 -3.06 -1.06
CA LEU A 84 -7.43 -4.08 -1.97
C LEU A 84 -7.83 -3.74 -3.42
N ARG A 85 -6.95 -4.00 -4.37
CA ARG A 85 -7.25 -3.89 -5.81
C ARG A 85 -6.82 -5.15 -6.54
N ILE A 86 -7.39 -5.34 -7.73
CA ILE A 86 -6.80 -6.22 -8.75
C ILE A 86 -5.96 -5.31 -9.65
N GLY A 87 -4.65 -5.55 -9.72
CA GLY A 87 -3.74 -4.59 -10.36
C GLY A 87 -2.26 -4.93 -10.18
N GLY A 88 -1.42 -4.00 -10.65
CA GLY A 88 0.02 -4.17 -10.71
C GLY A 88 0.48 -5.03 -11.90
N ASP A 89 1.81 -5.19 -12.01
CA ASP A 89 2.44 -5.79 -13.19
C ASP A 89 1.98 -7.23 -13.42
N GLY A 90 1.83 -8.02 -12.35
CA GLY A 90 1.35 -9.40 -12.43
C GLY A 90 -0.07 -9.50 -13.00
N ALA A 91 -0.97 -8.58 -12.62
CA ALA A 91 -2.31 -8.50 -13.17
C ALA A 91 -2.28 -8.07 -14.64
N SER A 92 -1.54 -7.01 -14.97
CA SER A 92 -1.42 -6.48 -16.33
C SER A 92 -0.91 -7.54 -17.33
N HIS A 93 0.14 -8.28 -16.95
CA HIS A 93 0.66 -9.38 -17.77
C HIS A 93 -0.38 -10.50 -17.94
N TRP A 94 -1.08 -10.86 -16.88
CA TRP A 94 -2.09 -11.90 -16.94
C TRP A 94 -3.28 -11.51 -17.82
N PHE A 95 -3.82 -10.31 -17.67
CA PHE A 95 -4.93 -9.82 -18.48
C PHE A 95 -4.55 -9.64 -19.95
N THR A 96 -3.32 -9.19 -20.23
CA THR A 96 -2.81 -9.12 -21.61
C THR A 96 -2.69 -10.51 -22.24
N ALA A 97 -2.25 -11.51 -21.48
CA ALA A 97 -2.20 -12.89 -21.95
C ALA A 97 -3.59 -13.50 -22.12
N LEU A 98 -4.56 -13.07 -21.30
CA LEU A 98 -5.96 -13.49 -21.40
C LEU A 98 -6.64 -12.91 -22.64
N SER A 99 -6.52 -11.59 -22.88
CA SER A 99 -7.16 -10.93 -24.03
C SER A 99 -6.74 -11.57 -25.35
N ARG A 100 -5.43 -11.83 -25.52
CA ARG A 100 -4.91 -12.54 -26.72
C ARG A 100 -5.51 -13.93 -26.97
N ARG A 101 -6.09 -14.57 -25.96
CA ARG A 101 -6.75 -15.88 -26.08
C ARG A 101 -8.27 -15.75 -26.25
N VAL A 102 -8.86 -14.71 -25.67
CA VAL A 102 -10.31 -14.45 -25.73
C VAL A 102 -10.69 -13.75 -27.04
N ASP A 103 -9.85 -12.83 -27.52
CA ASP A 103 -10.12 -12.02 -28.72
C ASP A 103 -9.87 -12.77 -30.04
N LYS A 104 -9.49 -14.06 -29.98
CA LYS A 104 -9.39 -14.88 -31.18
C LYS A 104 -10.78 -15.40 -31.55
N PRO A 105 -11.30 -15.10 -32.76
CA PRO A 105 -12.56 -15.69 -33.21
C PRO A 105 -12.43 -17.22 -33.29
N ALA A 106 -13.56 -17.89 -33.04
CA ALA A 106 -13.70 -19.33 -33.08
C ALA A 106 -13.50 -19.90 -34.49
#